data_AF-A0A1V3N4E2-F1
#
_entry.id   AF-A0A1V3N4E2-F1
#
_cell.length_a   1.000
_cell.length_b   1.000
_cell.length_c   1.000
_cell.angle_alpha   90.00
_cell.angle_beta   90.00
_cell.angle_gamma   90.00
#
_symmetry.space_group_name_H-M   'P 1'
#
loop_
_entity.id
_entity.type
_entity.pdbx_description
1 polymer ?
#
loop_
_entity_poly.entity_id
_entity_poly.type
_entity_poly.pdbx_seq_one_letter_code
_entity_poly.pdbx_strand_id
1 'polypeptide(L)' 'MKESINIIEILDNKYKAYLEEDGKWLNEGFRNIFIEGEASRENLKTPVYLMLPEEIREDVDQLLSDNFS' A
#
# COMPACT_ATOMS: atom_id res chain seq x y z
N MET A 1 -3.67 -18.76 -15.31
CA MET A 1 -2.67 -17.77 -14.88
C MET A 1 -3.28 -17.09 -13.66
N LYS A 2 -2.68 -17.22 -12.47
CA LYS A 2 -3.09 -16.38 -11.33
C LYS A 2 -2.77 -14.94 -11.79
N GLU A 3 -3.78 -14.11 -12.02
CA GLU A 3 -3.54 -12.68 -12.20
C GLU A 3 -2.81 -12.22 -10.94
N SER A 4 -1.58 -11.74 -11.10
CA SER A 4 -0.82 -11.19 -9.99
C SER A 4 -1.60 -9.99 -9.47
N ILE A 5 -2.25 -10.14 -8.32
CA ILE A 5 -3.02 -9.08 -7.70
C ILE A 5 -2.05 -7.93 -7.37
N ASN A 6 -2.21 -6.81 -8.06
CA ASN A 6 -1.39 -5.63 -7.83
C ASN A 6 -1.91 -4.87 -6.60
N ILE A 7 -1.34 -5.18 -5.43
CA ILE A 7 -1.69 -4.56 -4.13
C ILE A 7 -1.65 -3.03 -4.22
N ILE A 8 -0.64 -2.47 -4.89
CA ILE A 8 -0.47 -1.02 -5.02
C ILE A 8 -1.68 -0.42 -5.74
N GLU A 9 -2.10 -1.02 -6.85
CA GLU A 9 -3.25 -0.55 -7.62
C GLU A 9 -4.56 -0.70 -6.84
N ILE A 10 -4.71 -1.78 -6.05
CA ILE A 10 -5.87 -1.94 -5.16
C ILE A 10 -5.93 -0.80 -4.13
N LEU A 11 -4.80 -0.52 -3.47
CA LEU A 11 -4.73 0.52 -2.45
C LEU A 11 -4.94 1.91 -3.06
N ASP A 12 -4.30 2.22 -4.19
CA ASP A 12 -4.46 3.50 -4.90
C ASP A 12 -5.92 3.73 -5.31
N ASN A 13 -6.61 2.69 -5.80
CA ASN A 13 -8.01 2.80 -6.17
C ASN A 13 -8.94 2.90 -4.95
N LYS A 14 -8.71 2.10 -3.90
CA LYS A 14 -9.54 2.10 -2.68
C LYS A 14 -9.42 3.42 -1.91
N TYR A 15 -8.22 3.99 -1.87
CA TYR A 15 -7.88 5.17 -1.07
C TYR A 15 -7.58 6.41 -1.92
N LYS A 16 -8.14 6.48 -3.13
CA LYS A 16 -7.95 7.61 -4.03
C LYS A 16 -8.26 8.97 -3.38
N ALA A 17 -9.38 9.06 -2.65
CA ALA A 17 -9.77 10.29 -1.95
C ALA A 17 -8.73 10.69 -0.90
N TYR A 18 -8.21 9.73 -0.12
CA TYR A 18 -7.13 9.98 0.83
C TYR A 18 -5.88 10.50 0.11
N LEU A 19 -5.44 9.87 -0.99
CA LEU A 19 -4.28 10.32 -1.77
C LEU A 19 -4.44 11.75 -2.33
N GLU A 20 -5.67 12.14 -2.68
CA GLU A 20 -6.00 13.48 -3.19
C GLU A 20 -6.15 14.54 -2.09
N GLU A 21 -6.22 14.15 -0.82
CA GLU A 21 -6.39 15.05 0.33
C GLU A 21 -5.23 14.90 1.32
N ASP A 22 -5.39 14.07 2.34
CA ASP A 22 -4.44 13.93 3.46
C ASP A 22 -3.15 13.19 3.09
N GLY A 23 -3.23 12.31 2.09
CA GLY A 23 -2.18 11.41 1.65
C GLY A 23 -1.22 11.98 0.60
N LYS A 24 -1.31 13.27 0.24
CA LYS A 24 -0.47 13.90 -0.80
C LYS A 24 1.03 13.74 -0.57
N TRP A 25 1.44 13.59 0.69
CA TRP A 25 2.83 13.36 1.07
C TRP A 25 3.40 12.04 0.53
N LEU A 26 2.55 11.09 0.12
CA LEU A 26 2.96 9.84 -0.53
C LEU A 26 3.44 10.06 -1.98
N ASN A 27 3.15 11.22 -2.60
CA ASN A 27 3.54 11.64 -3.95
C ASN A 27 3.10 10.68 -5.06
N GLU A 28 3.70 9.49 -5.15
CA GLU A 28 3.41 8.42 -6.12
C GLU A 28 2.45 7.35 -5.54
N GLY A 29 1.54 7.77 -4.65
CA GLY A 29 0.56 6.88 -4.03
C GLY A 29 1.19 5.79 -3.15
N PHE A 30 0.51 4.65 -3.07
CA PHE A 30 0.91 3.54 -2.22
C PHE A 30 2.18 2.83 -2.71
N ARG A 31 2.62 3.06 -3.95
CA ARG A 31 3.95 2.60 -4.39
C ARG A 31 5.04 3.08 -3.44
N ASN A 32 4.90 4.29 -2.90
CA ASN A 32 5.95 4.92 -2.12
C ASN A 32 6.10 4.35 -0.71
N ILE A 33 5.17 3.51 -0.24
CA ILE A 33 5.31 2.79 1.03
C ILE A 33 6.25 1.59 0.91
N PHE A 34 6.66 1.21 -0.31
CA PHE A 34 7.53 0.08 -0.58
C PHE A 34 8.90 0.51 -1.12
N ILE A 35 9.95 -0.26 -0.80
CA ILE A 35 11.29 -0.14 -1.38
C ILE A 35 11.18 -0.49 -2.87
N GLU A 36 11.69 0.40 -3.73
CA GLU A 36 11.66 0.29 -5.20
C GLU A 36 10.25 0.10 -5.82
N GLY A 37 9.20 0.25 -5.02
CA GLY A 37 7.81 0.00 -5.43
C GLY A 37 7.44 -1.48 -5.50
N GLU A 38 8.21 -2.37 -4.87
CA GLU A 38 7.93 -3.80 -4.84
C GLU A 38 7.07 -4.16 -3.63
N ALA A 39 5.82 -4.55 -3.85
CA ALA A 39 4.87 -4.87 -2.79
C ALA A 39 5.21 -6.19 -2.10
N SER A 40 5.94 -6.12 -0.99
CA SER A 40 6.21 -7.24 -0.09
C SER A 40 6.35 -6.75 1.35
N ARG A 41 6.21 -7.67 2.32
CA ARG A 41 6.41 -7.34 3.75
C ARG A 41 7.85 -6.88 4.02
N GLU A 42 8.81 -7.50 3.36
CA GLU A 42 10.24 -7.22 3.49
C GLU A 42 10.60 -5.84 2.92
N ASN A 43 9.90 -5.42 1.86
CA ASN A 43 10.10 -4.13 1.21
C ASN A 43 9.27 -3.00 1.83
N LEU A 44 8.51 -3.24 2.89
CA LEU A 44 7.68 -2.20 3.51
C LEU A 44 8.54 -1.18 4.27
N LYS A 45 8.47 0.10 3.86
CA LYS A 45 9.13 1.21 4.56
C LYS A 45 8.39 1.50 5.86
N THR A 46 8.80 0.84 6.95
CA THR A 46 8.13 0.92 8.26
C THR A 46 7.81 2.35 8.72
N PRO A 47 8.71 3.36 8.60
CA PRO A 47 8.39 4.72 9.02
C PRO A 47 7.24 5.35 8.22
N VAL A 48 7.17 5.09 6.92
CA VAL A 48 6.12 5.58 6.02
C VAL A 48 4.80 4.87 6.33
N TYR A 49 4.84 3.54 6.47
CA TYR A 49 3.67 2.74 6.83
C TYR A 49 3.04 3.19 8.15
N LEU A 50 3.83 3.47 9.19
CA LEU A 50 3.32 3.91 10.50
C LEU A 50 2.71 5.32 10.50
N MET A 51 2.94 6.11 9.46
CA MET A 51 2.28 7.41 9.28
C MET A 51 0.89 7.29 8.65
N LEU A 52 0.54 6.12 8.11
CA LEU A 52 -0.77 5.89 7.53
C LEU A 52 -1.86 5.76 8.62
N PRO A 53 -3.10 6.17 8.34
CA PRO A 53 -4.25 5.84 9.16
C PRO A 53 -4.36 4.34 9.44
N GLU A 54 -4.89 3.99 10.62
CA GLU A 54 -5.00 2.59 11.08
C GLU A 54 -5.76 1.71 10.09
N GLU A 55 -6.91 2.16 9.59
CA GLU A 55 -7.71 1.44 8.58
C GLU A 55 -6.91 1.08 7.32
N ILE A 56 -6.08 2.01 6.83
CA ILE A 56 -5.22 1.79 5.66
C ILE A 56 -4.13 0.76 6.00
N ARG A 57 -3.57 0.81 7.20
CA ARG A 57 -2.55 -0.15 7.66
C ARG A 57 -3.10 -1.57 7.73
N GLU A 58 -4.33 -1.74 8.23
CA GLU A 58 -5.01 -3.04 8.29
C GLU A 58 -5.23 -3.64 6.90
N ASP A 59 -5.65 -2.83 5.93
CA ASP A 59 -5.80 -3.29 4.55
C ASP A 59 -4.46 -3.68 3.90
N VAL A 60 -3.40 -2.90 4.14
CA VAL A 60 -2.06 -3.24 3.67
C VAL A 60 -1.64 -4.61 4.22
N ASP A 61 -1.86 -4.84 5.51
CA ASP A 61 -1.51 -6.10 6.17
C ASP A 61 -2.32 -7.28 5.61
N GLN A 62 -3.61 -7.09 5.39
CA GLN A 62 -4.49 -8.11 4.82
C GLN A 62 -4.07 -8.48 3.39
N LEU A 63 -3.88 -7.48 2.52
CA LEU A 63 -3.51 -7.69 1.12
C LEU A 63 -2.13 -8.34 0.99
N LEU A 64 -1.17 -7.95 1.83
CA LEU A 64 0.14 -8.59 1.85
C LEU A 64 0.04 -10.04 2.32
N SER A 65 -0.83 -10.37 3.29
CA SER A 65 -1.01 -11.74 3.79
C SER A 65 -1.68 -12.65 2.77
N ASP A 66 -2.68 -12.15 2.05
CA ASP A 66 -3.42 -12.92 1.04
C ASP A 66 -2.58 -13.25 -0.19
N ASN A 67 -1.59 -12.41 -0.53
CA ASN A 67 -0.68 -12.65 -1.66
C ASN A 67 0.35 -13.76 -1.40
N PHE A 68 0.51 -14.23 -0.17
CA PHE A 68 1.36 -15.39 0.17
C PHE A 68 0.55 -16.69 0.37
N SER A 69 -0.77 -16.69 0.11
CA SER A 69 -1.65 -17.87 0.23
C SER A 69 -1.97 -18.60 -1.10
#